data_AF-A0A292EB09-F1
#
_entry.id   AF-A0A292EB09-F1
#
_cell.length_a   1.000
_cell.length_b   1.000
_cell.length_c   1.000
_cell.angle_alpha   90.00
_cell.angle_beta   90.00
_cell.angle_gamma   90.00
#
_symmetry.space_group_name_H-M   'P 1'
#
loop_
_entity.id
_entity.type
_entity.pdbx_description
1 polymer ?
#
loop_
_entity_poly.entity_id
_entity_poly.type
_entity_poly.pdbx_seq_one_letter_code
_entity_poly.pdbx_strand_id
1 'polypeptide(L)'
;MKLRMDGFEGICRMVECGAGVAIVPDSAAHSYQRFMDFRVLEIAGGWVDRELYLCVCSEAELLRFAQKLLAYLRAYVGEVAGS
;
A
#
# COMPACT_ATOMS: atom_id res chain seq x y z
N MET A 1 3.71 -3.13 23.29
CA MET A 1 2.93 -1.89 23.08
C MET A 1 2.53 -1.81 21.60
N LYS A 2 1.27 -1.56 21.25
CA LYS A 2 0.83 -1.35 19.86
C LYS A 2 0.49 0.13 19.69
N LEU A 3 1.25 0.82 18.84
CA LEU A 3 0.97 2.21 18.46
C LEU A 3 0.11 2.25 17.20
N ARG A 4 -0.75 3.26 17.12
CA ARG A 4 -1.58 3.55 15.96
C ARG A 4 -1.19 4.94 15.49
N MET A 5 -0.92 5.07 14.20
CA MET A 5 -0.62 6.33 13.55
C MET A 5 -1.48 6.44 12.30
N ASP A 6 -1.76 7.67 11.90
CA ASP A 6 -2.51 7.93 10.68
C ASP A 6 -1.57 7.80 9.48
N GLY A 7 -1.79 6.72 8.72
CA GLY A 7 -1.00 6.41 7.53
C GLY A 7 0.40 5.84 7.80
N PHE A 8 1.11 5.54 6.72
CA PHE A 8 2.42 4.91 6.76
C PHE A 8 3.55 5.90 7.03
N GLU A 9 3.40 7.17 6.66
CA GLU A 9 4.42 8.21 6.88
C GLU A 9 4.77 8.35 8.37
N GLY A 10 3.75 8.50 9.24
CA GLY A 10 3.98 8.63 10.68
C GLY A 10 4.68 7.40 11.25
N ILE A 11 4.27 6.20 10.79
CA ILE A 11 4.88 4.93 11.20
C ILE A 11 6.36 4.89 10.78
N CYS A 12 6.67 5.20 9.53
CA CYS A 12 8.05 5.23 9.03
C CYS A 12 8.90 6.27 9.76
N ARG A 13 8.33 7.45 10.06
CA ARG A 13 9.01 8.50 10.83
C ARG A 13 9.33 8.05 12.26
N MET A 14 8.42 7.32 12.90
CA MET A 14 8.63 6.73 14.22
C MET A 14 9.78 5.71 14.22
N VAL A 15 9.88 4.89 13.17
CA VAL A 15 11.00 3.95 12.98
C VAL A 15 12.31 4.68 12.72
N GLU A 16 12.32 5.70 11.86
CA GLU A 16 13.49 6.55 11.58
C GLU A 16 14.05 7.22 12.85
N CYS A 17 13.18 7.66 13.76
CA CYS A 17 13.58 8.20 15.06
C CYS A 17 14.07 7.13 16.06
N GLY A 18 14.12 5.85 15.68
CA GLY A 18 14.53 4.75 16.54
C GLY A 18 13.52 4.37 17.62
N ALA A 19 12.27 4.84 17.51
CA ALA A 19 11.24 4.63 18.52
C ALA A 19 10.51 3.27 18.41
N GLY A 20 10.95 2.40 17.49
CA GLY A 20 10.43 1.03 17.36
C GLY A 20 10.65 0.40 16.00
N VAL A 21 9.87 -0.67 15.74
CA VAL A 21 9.80 -1.37 14.45
C VAL A 21 8.35 -1.39 13.98
N ALA A 22 8.14 -1.52 12.67
CA ALA A 22 6.81 -1.54 12.08
C ALA A 22 6.68 -2.58 10.97
N ILE A 23 5.44 -3.05 10.76
CA ILE A 23 5.06 -3.89 9.62
C ILE A 23 4.16 -3.02 8.74
N VAL A 24 4.58 -2.82 7.49
CA VAL A 24 3.86 -2.01 6.49
C VAL A 24 3.90 -2.76 5.15
N PRO A 25 3.03 -2.41 4.18
CA PRO A 25 3.15 -2.93 2.81
C PRO A 25 4.52 -2.60 2.21
N ASP A 26 5.05 -3.51 1.39
CA ASP A 26 6.35 -3.38 0.72
C ASP A 26 6.48 -2.07 -0.07
N SER A 27 5.44 -1.72 -0.83
CA SER A 27 5.35 -0.48 -1.59
C SER A 27 5.49 0.77 -0.72
N ALA A 28 4.93 0.76 0.50
CA ALA A 28 5.05 1.86 1.43
C ALA A 28 6.47 1.92 2.01
N ALA A 29 7.02 0.78 2.45
CA ALA A 29 8.37 0.69 2.99
C ALA A 29 9.41 1.28 2.02
N HIS A 30 9.39 0.84 0.76
CA HIS A 30 10.31 1.31 -0.27
C HIS A 30 10.07 2.77 -0.68
N SER A 31 8.81 3.24 -0.69
CA SER A 31 8.52 4.64 -0.99
C SER A 31 9.17 5.59 0.00
N TYR A 32 9.03 5.33 1.30
CA TYR A 32 9.60 6.19 2.35
C TYR A 32 11.11 5.99 2.53
N GLN A 33 11.64 4.80 2.29
CA GLN A 33 13.09 4.54 2.36
C GLN A 33 13.89 5.40 1.36
N ARG A 34 13.25 5.93 0.30
CA ARG A 34 13.90 6.86 -0.65
C ARG A 34 14.32 8.19 -0.01
N PHE A 35 13.73 8.58 1.11
CA PHE A 35 13.97 9.87 1.74
C PHE A 35 13.97 9.84 3.28
N MET A 36 13.94 8.65 3.89
CA MET A 36 14.07 8.43 5.34
C MET A 36 15.10 7.34 5.62
N ASP A 37 15.76 7.41 6.79
CA ASP A 37 16.81 6.45 7.17
C ASP A 37 16.27 5.33 8.07
N PHE A 38 15.93 4.19 7.45
CA PHE A 38 15.61 2.94 8.13
C PHE A 38 15.90 1.74 7.24
N ARG A 39 15.96 0.54 7.86
CA ARG A 39 16.14 -0.72 7.13
C ARG A 39 14.80 -1.40 6.90
N VAL A 40 14.62 -1.95 5.69
CA VAL A 40 13.48 -2.80 5.33
C VAL A 40 13.91 -4.25 5.34
N LEU A 41 13.11 -5.10 5.97
CA LEU A 41 13.32 -6.54 6.06
C LEU A 41 12.07 -7.25 5.57
N GLU A 42 12.26 -8.21 4.67
CA GLU A 42 11.18 -9.08 4.21
C GLU A 42 10.68 -9.96 5.36
N ILE A 43 9.36 -10.13 5.45
CA ILE A 43 8.74 -11.00 6.43
C ILE A 43 8.27 -12.26 5.71
N ALA A 44 8.65 -13.43 6.23
CA ALA A 44 8.25 -14.71 5.65
C ALA A 44 6.90 -15.20 6.21
N GLY A 45 6.12 -15.86 5.35
CA GLY A 45 4.92 -16.62 5.71
C GLY A 45 3.69 -16.27 4.88
N GLY A 46 2.75 -17.20 4.74
CA GLY A 46 1.54 -17.02 3.89
C GLY A 46 0.53 -15.98 4.39
N TRP A 47 0.83 -15.26 5.48
CA TRP A 47 0.01 -14.15 5.97
C TRP A 47 0.46 -12.78 5.44
N VAL A 48 1.61 -12.75 4.74
CA VAL A 48 2.30 -11.55 4.29
C VAL A 48 1.60 -10.94 3.08
N ASP A 49 1.05 -11.78 2.20
CA ASP A 49 0.31 -11.34 1.04
C ASP A 49 -0.97 -10.60 1.46
N ARG A 50 -1.15 -9.42 0.89
CA ARG A 50 -2.33 -8.57 1.08
C ARG A 50 -2.95 -8.30 -0.28
N GLU A 51 -4.15 -8.82 -0.47
CA GLU A 51 -4.93 -8.53 -1.66
C GLU A 51 -5.64 -7.18 -1.50
N LEU A 52 -5.40 -6.28 -2.47
CA LEU A 52 -6.12 -5.02 -2.58
C LEU A 52 -7.25 -5.19 -3.60
N TYR A 53 -8.47 -4.86 -3.17
CA TYR A 53 -9.66 -4.98 -3.99
C TYR A 53 -10.13 -3.61 -4.46
N LEU A 54 -10.52 -3.54 -5.73
CA LEU A 54 -11.24 -2.40 -6.28
C LEU A 54 -12.74 -2.66 -6.23
N CYS A 55 -13.43 -1.97 -5.33
CA CYS A 55 -14.85 -2.20 -5.06
C CYS A 55 -15.71 -1.05 -5.58
N VAL A 56 -16.77 -1.38 -6.31
CA VAL A 56 -17.82 -0.46 -6.74
C VAL A 56 -19.18 -1.12 -6.48
N CYS A 57 -20.18 -0.37 -6.02
CA CYS A 57 -21.50 -0.94 -5.73
C CYS A 57 -22.15 -1.50 -7.00
N SER A 58 -22.09 -0.74 -8.09
CA SER A 58 -22.55 -1.14 -9.42
C SER A 58 -21.79 -0.34 -10.47
N GLU A 59 -21.12 -1.03 -11.40
CA GLU A 59 -20.39 -0.37 -12.49
C GLU A 59 -21.33 0.41 -13.44
N ALA A 60 -22.57 -0.07 -13.60
CA ALA A 60 -23.59 0.59 -14.40
C ALA A 60 -24.10 1.89 -13.78
N GLU A 61 -24.03 2.02 -12.44
CA GLU A 61 -24.48 3.21 -11.69
C GLU A 61 -23.39 4.27 -11.53
N LEU A 62 -22.14 3.95 -11.90
CA LEU A 62 -21.04 4.91 -11.85
C LEU A 62 -21.25 6.05 -12.85
N LEU A 63 -20.85 7.25 -12.42
CA LEU A 63 -20.69 8.38 -13.34
C LEU A 63 -19.65 8.01 -14.42
N ARG A 64 -19.83 8.53 -15.65
CA ARG A 64 -18.98 8.14 -16.81
C ARG A 64 -17.48 8.32 -16.55
N PHE A 65 -17.08 9.35 -15.80
CA PHE A 65 -15.67 9.55 -15.46
C PHE A 65 -15.14 8.49 -14.48
N ALA A 66 -15.98 8.01 -13.56
CA ALA A 66 -15.63 6.95 -12.61
C ALA A 66 -15.54 5.60 -13.32
N GLN A 67 -16.39 5.33 -14.31
CA GLN A 67 -16.25 4.15 -15.19
C GLN A 67 -14.92 4.16 -15.94
N LYS A 68 -14.53 5.32 -16.50
CA LYS A 68 -13.22 5.48 -17.16
C LYS A 68 -12.06 5.24 -16.20
N LEU A 69 -12.13 5.76 -14.98
CA LEU A 69 -11.12 5.53 -13.95
C LEU A 69 -11.05 4.04 -13.57
N LEU A 70 -12.20 3.39 -13.34
CA LEU A 70 -12.28 1.97 -13.04
C LEU A 70 -11.64 1.12 -14.15
N ALA A 71 -11.96 1.41 -15.41
CA ALA A 71 -11.36 0.74 -16.56
C ALA A 71 -9.83 0.95 -16.63
N TYR A 72 -9.36 2.17 -16.39
CA TYR A 72 -7.94 2.49 -16.35
C TYR A 72 -7.22 1.73 -15.22
N LEU A 73 -7.76 1.74 -14.00
CA LEU A 73 -7.16 1.04 -12.86
C LEU A 73 -7.12 -0.47 -13.06
N ARG A 74 -8.14 -1.06 -13.67
CA ARG A 74 -8.14 -2.49 -14.04
C ARG A 74 -7.06 -2.82 -15.06
N ALA A 75 -6.88 -1.99 -16.07
CA ALA A 75 -5.82 -2.17 -17.06
C ALA A 75 -4.42 -2.03 -16.44
N TYR A 76 -4.22 -1.00 -15.60
CA TYR A 76 -2.96 -0.77 -14.89
C TYR A 76 -2.57 -1.97 -14.01
N VAL A 77 -3.52 -2.55 -13.27
CA VAL A 77 -3.25 -3.75 -12.46
C VAL A 77 -2.93 -4.96 -13.33
N GLY A 78 -3.59 -5.12 -14.48
CA GLY A 78 -3.28 -6.19 -15.43
C GLY A 78 -1.87 -6.11 -16.01
N GLU A 79 -1.34 -4.90 -16.22
CA GLU A 79 0.02 -4.66 -16.67
C GLU A 79 1.05 -4.91 -15.56
N VAL A 80 0.76 -4.48 -14.32
CA VAL A 80 1.65 -4.66 -13.17
C VAL A 80 1.69 -6.12 -12.69
N ALA A 81 0.57 -6.85 -12.72
CA ALA A 81 0.51 -8.26 -12.34
C ALA A 81 1.10 -9.21 -13.39
N GLY A 82 1.33 -8.72 -14.61
CA GLY A 82 1.98 -9.45 -15.70
C GLY A 82 3.50 -9.27 -15.78
N SER A 83 4.09 -8.43 -14.91
CA SER A 83 5.54 -8.20 -14.77
C SER A 83 6.08 -8.85 -13.50
#